data_AF-A0A9N9TBL1-F1
#
_entry.id   AF-A0A9N9TBL1-F1
#
_cell.length_a   1.000
_cell.length_b   1.000
_cell.length_c   1.000
_cell.angle_alpha   90.00
_cell.angle_beta   90.00
_cell.angle_gamma   90.00
#
_symmetry.space_group_name_H-M   'P 1'
#
loop_
_entity.id
_entity.type
_entity.pdbx_description
1 polymer ?
#
loop_
_entity_poly.entity_id
_entity_poly.type
_entity_poly.pdbx_seq_one_letter_code
_entity_poly.pdbx_strand_id
1 'polypeptide(L)'
;MGLLSWIAVKGADVQEVGFNHEELGHSVKNISNIKRIKDKKQLPLFHVELVANANNKDIYKVNKLLNSIVEVEPPHPKREITNIATECHDT
;
A
#
# COMPACT_ATOMS: atom_id res chain seq x y z
N MET A 1 14.38 14.26 4.73
CA MET A 1 13.13 14.31 3.93
C MET A 1 12.55 12.90 3.89
N GLY A 2 11.75 12.53 4.89
CA GLY A 2 11.20 11.19 5.03
C GLY A 2 9.78 11.14 4.49
N LEU A 3 9.62 10.93 3.19
CA LEU A 3 8.48 10.10 2.76
C LEU A 3 8.85 8.64 3.07
N LEU A 4 7.85 7.77 3.02
CA LEU A 4 7.91 6.29 3.00
C LEU A 4 7.10 5.71 4.16
N SER A 5 5.78 5.83 4.06
CA SER A 5 4.92 4.75 4.52
C SER A 5 4.06 4.34 3.33
N TRP A 6 4.38 3.18 2.74
CA TRP A 6 3.57 2.56 1.70
C TRP A 6 2.76 1.48 2.40
N ILE A 7 1.46 1.70 2.48
CA ILE A 7 0.56 0.76 3.13
C ILE A 7 -0.39 0.24 2.07
N ALA A 8 -0.44 -1.08 1.93
CA ALA A 8 -1.44 -1.74 1.11
C ALA A 8 -2.60 -2.21 2.00
N VAL A 9 -3.80 -1.69 1.74
CA VAL A 9 -5.03 -2.09 2.44
C VAL A 9 -5.87 -2.96 1.50
N LYS A 10 -6.20 -4.19 1.91
CA LYS A 10 -7.09 -5.10 1.18
C LYS A 10 -8.54 -4.94 1.61
N GLY A 11 -9.46 -4.88 0.64
CA GLY A 11 -10.89 -5.18 0.87
C GLY A 11 -11.80 -4.02 1.29
N ALA A 12 -11.36 -2.75 1.17
CA ALA A 12 -12.18 -1.57 1.54
C ALA A 12 -12.58 -0.70 0.31
N ASP A 13 -13.39 0.34 0.50
CA ASP A 13 -13.62 1.38 -0.51
C ASP A 13 -12.70 2.59 -0.30
N VAL A 14 -12.36 3.33 -1.37
CA VAL A 14 -11.40 4.46 -1.31
C VAL A 14 -11.83 5.57 -0.33
N GLN A 15 -13.12 5.90 -0.27
CA GLN A 15 -13.61 6.96 0.62
C GLN A 15 -13.63 6.49 2.07
N GLU A 16 -13.92 5.22 2.27
CA GLU A 16 -13.95 4.57 3.57
C GLU A 16 -12.56 4.51 4.21
N VAL A 17 -11.53 4.19 3.41
CA VAL A 17 -10.14 4.13 3.87
C VAL A 17 -9.68 5.47 4.42
N GLY A 18 -10.01 6.59 3.75
CA GLY A 18 -9.58 7.92 4.17
C GLY A 18 -10.20 8.36 5.49
N PHE A 19 -11.53 8.31 5.57
CA PHE A 19 -12.27 8.75 6.75
C PHE A 19 -11.86 7.99 8.02
N ASN A 20 -11.70 6.67 7.91
CA ASN A 20 -11.42 5.82 9.06
C ASN A 20 -9.99 6.01 9.61
N HIS A 21 -9.03 6.36 8.74
CA HIS A 21 -7.69 6.72 9.20
C HIS A 21 -7.69 8.04 9.99
N GLU A 22 -8.52 9.01 9.60
CA GLU A 22 -8.68 10.25 10.36
C GLU A 22 -9.31 9.98 11.74
N GLU A 23 -10.31 9.10 11.83
CA GLU A 23 -10.90 8.67 13.11
C GLU A 23 -9.88 7.98 14.03
N LEU A 24 -8.93 7.24 13.46
CA LEU A 24 -7.82 6.62 14.19
C LEU A 24 -6.70 7.62 14.55
N GLY A 25 -6.83 8.90 14.18
CA GLY A 25 -5.85 9.94 14.44
C GLY A 25 -4.64 9.91 13.51
N HIS A 26 -4.73 9.21 12.36
CA HIS A 26 -3.72 9.19 11.33
C HIS A 26 -4.06 10.19 10.23
N SER A 27 -3.13 11.10 9.90
CA SER A 27 -3.30 12.01 8.78
C SER A 27 -2.91 11.32 7.47
N VAL A 28 -3.91 11.05 6.63
CA VAL A 28 -3.70 10.52 5.29
C VAL A 28 -3.32 11.65 4.34
N LYS A 29 -2.22 11.47 3.61
CA LYS A 29 -1.72 12.41 2.60
C LYS A 29 -2.33 12.12 1.23
N ASN A 30 -2.40 10.85 0.85
CA ASN A 30 -2.83 10.43 -0.47
C ASN A 30 -3.36 8.99 -0.44
N ILE A 31 -4.39 8.72 -1.24
CA ILE A 31 -4.95 7.38 -1.42
C ILE A 31 -5.02 7.10 -2.92
N SER A 32 -4.44 5.99 -3.35
CA SER A 32 -4.40 5.60 -4.76
C SER A 32 -4.79 4.13 -4.93
N ASN A 33 -5.63 3.84 -5.92
CA ASN A 33 -6.07 2.48 -6.15
C ASN A 33 -4.98 1.66 -6.86
N ILE A 34 -4.67 0.47 -6.34
CA ILE A 34 -3.66 -0.42 -6.91
C ILE A 34 -4.29 -1.15 -8.11
N LYS A 35 -3.57 -1.11 -9.24
CA LYS A 35 -4.00 -1.80 -10.47
C LYS A 35 -3.13 -3.03 -10.71
N ARG A 36 -3.75 -4.13 -11.14
CA ARG A 36 -3.00 -5.32 -11.56
C ARG A 36 -2.13 -4.96 -12.77
N ILE A 37 -0.83 -5.26 -12.71
CA ILE A 37 0.14 -4.83 -13.75
C ILE A 37 -0.24 -5.39 -15.12
N LYS A 38 -0.66 -6.66 -15.18
CA LYS A 38 -0.97 -7.40 -16.41
C LYS A 38 -2.16 -6.83 -17.17
N ASP A 39 -3.29 -6.63 -16.49
CA ASP A 39 -4.58 -6.33 -17.14
C ASP A 39 -5.11 -4.93 -16.84
N LYS A 40 -4.35 -4.12 -16.07
CA LYS A 40 -4.73 -2.78 -15.58
C LYS A 40 -6.05 -2.71 -14.80
N LYS A 41 -6.66 -3.86 -14.50
CA LYS A 41 -7.87 -3.96 -13.68
C LYS A 41 -7.60 -3.43 -12.28
N GLN A 42 -8.52 -2.61 -11.80
CA GLN A 42 -8.53 -2.10 -10.43
C GLN A 42 -8.67 -3.26 -9.46
N LEU A 43 -7.77 -3.34 -8.48
CA LEU A 43 -7.85 -4.33 -7.41
C LEU A 43 -8.56 -3.70 -6.22
N PRO A 44 -9.18 -4.50 -5.33
CA PRO A 44 -9.68 -4.02 -4.04
C PRO A 44 -8.50 -3.80 -3.07
N LEU A 45 -7.49 -3.07 -3.52
CA LEU A 45 -6.20 -2.86 -2.89
C LEU A 45 -5.85 -1.39 -3.02
N PHE A 46 -5.61 -0.70 -1.90
CA PHE A 46 -5.32 0.73 -1.90
C PHE A 46 -3.93 0.98 -1.39
N HIS A 47 -3.25 1.92 -2.05
CA HIS A 47 -2.00 2.48 -1.57
C HIS A 47 -2.33 3.75 -0.79
N VAL A 48 -2.03 3.71 0.51
CA VAL A 48 -2.27 4.81 1.45
C VAL A 48 -0.93 5.40 1.85
N GLU A 49 -0.75 6.68 1.55
CA GLU A 49 0.40 7.46 2.01
C GLU A 49 -0.01 8.26 3.24
N LEU A 50 0.72 8.08 4.34
CA LEU A 50 0.49 8.82 5.59
C LEU A 50 1.48 9.97 5.74
N VAL A 51 1.05 11.03 6.41
CA VAL A 51 1.95 12.06 6.91
C VAL A 51 2.79 11.47 8.05
N ALA A 52 4.06 11.84 8.14
CA ALA A 52 4.95 11.34 9.20
C ALA A 52 4.40 11.73 10.59
N ASN A 53 4.01 10.73 11.38
CA ASN A 53 3.53 10.90 12.75
C ASN A 53 4.03 9.75 13.63
N ALA A 54 4.14 9.99 14.93
CA ALA A 54 4.64 9.00 15.89
C ALA A 54 3.75 7.75 15.98
N ASN A 55 2.44 7.92 15.74
CA ASN A 55 1.45 6.86 15.76
C ASN A 55 1.42 6.01 14.47
N ASN A 56 2.19 6.35 13.42
CA ASN A 56 2.14 5.62 12.15
C ASN A 56 2.49 4.13 12.26
N LYS A 57 3.15 3.70 13.35
CA LYS A 57 3.44 2.28 13.59
C LYS A 57 2.21 1.49 14.04
N ASP A 58 1.23 2.15 14.62
CA ASP A 58 0.03 1.50 15.14
C ASP A 58 -0.93 1.08 14.02
N ILE A 59 -0.75 1.60 12.81
CA ILE A 59 -1.55 1.24 11.65
C ILE A 59 -1.45 -0.24 11.28
N TYR A 60 -0.29 -0.86 11.52
CA TYR A 60 -0.09 -2.29 11.27
C TYR A 60 -0.87 -3.18 12.26
N LYS A 61 -1.41 -2.61 13.34
CA LYS A 61 -2.27 -3.31 14.29
C LYS A 61 -3.75 -3.25 13.86
N VAL A 62 -4.09 -2.44 12.86
CA VAL A 62 -5.46 -2.28 12.37
C VAL A 62 -5.80 -3.47 11.48
N ASN A 63 -6.64 -4.38 11.99
CA ASN A 63 -7.11 -5.57 11.30
C ASN A 63 -8.59 -5.48 10.89
N LYS A 64 -9.27 -4.40 11.28
CA LYS A 64 -10.67 -4.16 10.97
C LYS A 64 -10.88 -2.68 10.75
N LEU A 65 -11.46 -2.35 9.60
CA LEU A 65 -11.92 -1.01 9.28
C LEU A 65 -13.43 -1.11 9.03
N LEU A 66 -14.22 -0.46 9.89
CA LEU A 66 -15.69 -0.49 9.84
C LEU A 66 -16.23 -1.94 9.85
N ASN A 67 -16.84 -2.38 8.75
CA ASN A 67 -17.41 -3.72 8.58
C ASN A 67 -16.53 -4.64 7.73
N SER A 68 -15.34 -4.17 7.34
CA SER A 68 -14.41 -4.86 6.47
C SER A 68 -13.21 -5.36 7.28
N ILE A 69 -12.85 -6.63 7.08
CA ILE A 69 -11.58 -7.17 7.60
C ILE A 69 -10.51 -6.69 6.64
N VAL A 70 -9.57 -5.92 7.16
CA VAL A 70 -8.47 -5.37 6.35
C VAL A 70 -7.14 -5.89 6.87
N GLU A 71 -6.18 -5.99 5.97
CA GLU A 71 -4.81 -6.33 6.28
C GLU A 71 -3.94 -5.18 5.79
N VAL A 72 -3.14 -4.62 6.69
CA VAL A 72 -2.24 -3.49 6.44
C VAL A 72 -0.84 -4.06 6.28
N GLU A 73 -0.39 -4.17 5.04
CA GLU A 73 0.95 -4.69 4.73
C GLU A 73 1.97 -3.54 4.62
N PRO A 74 3.21 -3.76 5.08
CA PRO A 74 4.31 -2.82 4.85
C PRO A 74 4.68 -2.73 3.36
N PRO A 75 5.48 -1.72 2.96
CA PRO A 75 5.95 -1.60 1.59
C PRO A 75 6.66 -2.89 1.16
N HIS A 76 6.13 -3.58 0.16
CA HIS A 76 6.91 -4.66 -0.45
C HIS A 76 8.08 -4.03 -1.23
N PRO A 77 9.32 -4.43 -0.95
CA PRO A 77 10.45 -3.96 -1.75
C PRO A 77 10.21 -4.35 -3.21
N LYS A 78 10.36 -3.39 -4.11
CA LYS A 78 10.32 -3.68 -5.55
C LYS A 78 11.40 -4.72 -5.80
N ARG A 79 11.05 -5.84 -6.44
CA ARG A 79 12.04 -6.74 -6.99
C ARG A 79 12.78 -5.95 -8.04
N GLU A 80 14.03 -5.61 -7.77
CA GLU A 80 14.92 -5.10 -8.79
C GLU A 80 15.09 -6.26 -9.77
N ILE A 81 14.44 -6.16 -10.93
CA ILE A 81 14.66 -7.12 -12.01
C ILE A 81 16.06 -6.77 -12.51
N THR A 82 17.08 -7.43 -11.97
CA THR A 82 18.39 -7.42 -12.60
C THR A 82 18.20 -8.01 -13.99
N ASN A 83 18.25 -7.17 -15.01
CA ASN A 83 18.34 -7.59 -16.40
C ASN A 83 19.72 -8.22 -16.60
N ILE A 84 19.97 -9.39 -16.03
CA ILE A 84 21.03 -10.27 -16.53
C ILE A 84 20.46 -10.89 -17.80
N ALA A 85 20.63 -10.17 -18.91
CA ALA A 85 20.60 -10.79 -20.22
C ALA A 85 21.60 -11.95 -20.17
N THR A 86 21.10 -13.16 -20.34
CA THR A 86 21.91 -14.33 -20.65
C THR A 86 22.64 -13.98 -21.94
N GLU A 87 23.91 -13.55 -21.83
CA GLU A 87 24.85 -13.58 -22.95
C GLU A 87 25.04 -15.06 -23.26
N CYS A 88 24.20 -15.59 -24.15
CA CYS A 88 24.46 -16.87 -24.80
C CYS A 88 25.75 -16.69 -25.59
N HIS A 89 26.85 -17.19 -25.05
CA HIS A 89 28.07 -17.39 -25.80
C HIS A 89 27.79 -18.51 -26.81
N ASP A 90 27.45 -18.13 -28.04
CA ASP A 90 27.40 -19.05 -29.17
C ASP A 90 28.83 -19.50 -29.46
N THR A 91 28.95 -20.82 -29.65
CA THR A 91 30.14 -21.66 -29.85
C THR A 91 31.33 -21.02 -30.55
#